data_AF-A0A081NV69-F1
#
_entry.id   AF-A0A081NV69-F1
#
_cell.length_a   1.000
_cell.length_b   1.000
_cell.length_c   1.000
_cell.angle_alpha   90.00
_cell.angle_beta   90.00
_cell.angle_gamma   90.00
#
_symmetry.space_group_name_H-M   'P 1'
#
loop_
_entity.id
_entity.type
_entity.pdbx_description
1 polymer ?
#
loop_
_entity_poly.entity_id
_entity_poly.type
_entity_poly.pdbx_seq_one_letter_code
_entity_poly.pdbx_strand_id
1 'polypeptide(L)'
;MNWKNAFTQMKLMKHYFIASTLVFVTGIVMGALYSSQFHAFINGQLEALKQISDSIASKPNQQWSLFWLIFWNNASKSLLIIALGLFFGVFPLFFLLANGLLLGYVCTVSAQKQSWLYVIKTILPHGILEIPAIIVACAFGLRLGVIVLKMLLSALSPTRSVKTREQFLLFIKALLPVSVMLVAVLFVAALIESTLTLWLARG
;
A
#
# COMPACT_ATOMS: atom_id res chain seq x y z
N MET A 1 -24.27 -5.47 0.66
CA MET A 1 -23.05 -4.73 0.26
C MET A 1 -23.38 -3.87 -0.97
N ASN A 2 -23.37 -2.54 -0.86
CA ASN A 2 -23.80 -1.65 -1.95
C ASN A 2 -22.60 -1.08 -2.72
N TRP A 3 -22.15 -1.81 -3.74
CA TRP A 3 -20.99 -1.47 -4.56
C TRP A 3 -21.11 -0.13 -5.28
N LYS A 4 -22.33 0.28 -5.69
CA LYS A 4 -22.56 1.57 -6.36
C LYS A 4 -22.13 2.74 -5.48
N ASN A 5 -22.39 2.66 -4.18
CA ASN A 5 -21.99 3.70 -3.23
C ASN A 5 -20.46 3.76 -3.09
N ALA A 6 -19.77 2.62 -3.06
CA ALA A 6 -18.31 2.58 -2.97
C ALA A 6 -17.64 3.27 -4.17
N PHE A 7 -18.07 2.94 -5.40
CA PHE A 7 -17.52 3.56 -6.61
C PHE A 7 -17.80 5.07 -6.68
N THR A 8 -18.99 5.52 -6.31
CA THR A 8 -19.30 6.96 -6.24
C THR A 8 -18.40 7.66 -5.23
N GLN A 9 -18.17 7.06 -4.07
CA GLN A 9 -17.26 7.61 -3.06
C GLN A 9 -15.81 7.66 -3.57
N MET A 10 -15.34 6.64 -4.29
CA MET A 10 -14.00 6.66 -4.90
C MET A 10 -13.84 7.80 -5.90
N LYS A 11 -14.84 8.06 -6.75
CA LYS A 11 -14.81 9.18 -7.71
C LYS A 11 -14.74 10.54 -7.01
N LEU A 12 -15.47 10.70 -5.90
CA LEU A 12 -15.44 11.92 -5.08
C LEU A 12 -14.09 12.11 -4.36
N MET A 13 -13.36 11.02 -4.14
CA MET A 13 -12.08 11.00 -3.46
C MET A 13 -10.87 11.23 -4.37
N LYS A 14 -11.07 11.62 -5.64
CA LYS A 14 -9.98 11.77 -6.62
C LYS A 14 -8.76 12.55 -6.11
N HIS A 15 -8.97 13.59 -5.29
CA HIS A 15 -7.89 14.39 -4.72
C HIS A 15 -7.00 13.59 -3.74
N TYR A 16 -7.58 12.66 -2.97
CA TYR A 16 -6.82 11.76 -2.10
C TYR A 16 -6.01 10.75 -2.91
N PHE A 17 -6.57 10.24 -4.01
CA PHE A 17 -5.82 9.37 -4.92
C PHE A 17 -4.66 10.10 -5.58
N ILE A 18 -4.87 11.33 -6.05
CA ILE A 18 -3.82 12.18 -6.62
C ILE A 18 -2.75 12.46 -5.55
N ALA A 19 -3.14 12.90 -4.35
CA ALA A 19 -2.21 13.16 -3.26
C ALA A 19 -1.40 11.90 -2.90
N SER A 20 -2.06 10.75 -2.73
CA SER A 20 -1.38 9.48 -2.46
C SER A 20 -0.38 9.11 -3.55
N THR A 21 -0.77 9.29 -4.81
CA THR A 21 0.08 8.98 -5.97
C THR A 21 1.29 9.92 -6.01
N LEU A 22 1.10 11.22 -5.80
CA LEU A 22 2.19 12.20 -5.75
C LEU A 22 3.17 11.88 -4.64
N VAL A 23 2.68 11.58 -3.42
CA VAL A 23 3.52 11.20 -2.29
C VAL A 23 4.31 9.94 -2.58
N PHE A 24 3.67 8.93 -3.18
CA PHE A 24 4.35 7.69 -3.59
C PHE A 24 5.44 7.94 -4.63
N VAL A 25 5.16 8.73 -5.67
CA VAL A 25 6.12 9.12 -6.71
C VAL A 25 7.28 9.92 -6.11
N THR A 26 7.01 10.85 -5.20
CA THR A 26 8.05 11.55 -4.45
C THR A 26 8.94 10.56 -3.69
N GLY A 27 8.35 9.56 -3.04
CA GLY A 27 9.09 8.47 -2.40
C GLY A 27 10.01 7.75 -3.39
N ILE A 28 9.51 7.38 -4.58
CA ILE A 28 10.32 6.72 -5.63
C ILE A 28 11.52 7.59 -6.02
N VAL A 29 11.27 8.88 -6.31
CA VAL A 29 12.34 9.81 -6.71
C VAL A 29 13.36 9.96 -5.57
N MET A 30 12.89 10.04 -4.32
CA MET A 30 13.76 10.10 -3.15
C MET A 30 14.61 8.84 -2.98
N GLY A 31 14.01 7.65 -3.14
CA GLY A 31 14.72 6.38 -3.04
C GLY A 31 15.72 6.16 -4.17
N ALA A 32 15.44 6.68 -5.37
CA ALA A 32 16.33 6.56 -6.53
C ALA A 32 17.51 7.53 -6.47
N LEU A 33 17.28 8.79 -6.11
CA LEU A 33 18.29 9.86 -6.18
C LEU A 33 19.03 10.09 -4.85
N TYR A 34 18.37 9.81 -3.72
CA TYR A 34 18.86 10.13 -2.37
C TYR A 34 18.94 8.88 -1.49
N SER A 35 19.21 7.73 -2.09
CA SER A 35 19.37 6.45 -1.37
C SER A 35 20.39 6.55 -0.24
N SER A 36 21.44 7.37 -0.41
CA SER A 36 22.51 7.54 0.57
C SER A 36 22.04 8.10 1.92
N GLN A 37 21.09 9.04 1.88
CA GLN A 37 20.55 9.72 3.05
C GLN A 37 19.60 8.81 3.85
N PHE A 38 19.00 7.81 3.18
CA PHE A 38 18.01 6.91 3.77
C PHE A 38 18.54 5.48 3.94
N HIS A 39 19.86 5.25 3.83
CA HIS A 39 20.45 3.91 3.89
C HIS A 39 20.02 3.10 5.13
N ALA A 40 20.02 3.71 6.32
CA ALA A 40 19.62 3.01 7.54
C ALA A 40 18.17 2.52 7.48
N PHE A 41 17.26 3.37 6.98
CA PHE A 41 15.85 3.03 6.82
C PHE A 41 15.64 1.95 5.75
N ILE A 42 16.27 2.12 4.59
CA ILE A 42 16.18 1.17 3.48
C ILE A 42 16.71 -0.20 3.90
N ASN A 43 17.88 -0.24 4.56
CA ASN A 43 18.48 -1.49 5.02
C ASN A 43 17.61 -2.20 6.06
N GLY A 44 17.00 -1.47 6.99
CA GLY A 44 16.04 -2.05 7.93
C GLY A 44 14.84 -2.70 7.23
N GLN A 45 14.33 -2.07 6.16
CA GLN A 45 13.24 -2.65 5.36
C GLN A 45 13.69 -3.89 4.57
N LEU A 46 14.89 -3.84 3.98
CA LEU A 46 15.46 -4.99 3.27
C LEU A 46 15.75 -6.16 4.20
N GLU A 47 16.21 -5.88 5.42
CA GLU A 47 16.46 -6.91 6.43
C GLU A 47 15.15 -7.54 6.89
N ALA A 48 14.09 -6.76 7.11
CA ALA A 48 12.77 -7.29 7.39
C ALA A 48 12.26 -8.20 6.26
N LEU A 49 12.44 -7.80 5.00
CA LEU A 49 12.11 -8.65 3.85
C LEU A 49 12.98 -9.91 3.79
N LYS A 50 14.26 -9.82 4.13
CA LYS A 50 15.19 -10.95 4.15
C LYS A 50 14.83 -11.96 5.23
N GLN A 51 14.57 -11.50 6.46
CA GLN A 51 14.12 -12.38 7.56
C GLN A 51 12.83 -13.12 7.20
N ILE A 52 11.91 -12.42 6.53
CA ILE A 52 10.69 -13.00 5.98
C ILE A 52 11.03 -14.09 4.95
N SER A 53 11.91 -13.80 3.99
CA SER A 53 12.34 -14.75 2.95
C SER A 53 13.06 -15.98 3.53
N ASP A 54 13.98 -15.77 4.46
CA ASP A 54 14.79 -16.82 5.10
C ASP A 54 13.91 -17.79 5.92
N SER A 55 12.84 -17.27 6.53
CA SER A 55 11.82 -18.06 7.25
C SER A 55 11.02 -19.01 6.35
N ILE A 56 11.13 -18.85 5.03
CA ILE A 56 10.38 -19.62 4.02
C ILE A 56 11.29 -20.59 3.26
N ALA A 57 12.58 -20.28 3.14
CA ALA A 57 13.56 -21.12 2.45
C ALA A 57 13.69 -22.54 3.05
N SER A 58 13.35 -22.70 4.33
CA SER A 58 13.48 -23.97 5.07
C SER A 58 12.19 -24.80 5.15
N LYS A 59 11.06 -24.37 4.56
CA LYS A 59 9.76 -25.06 4.70
C LYS A 59 9.43 -25.99 3.52
N PRO A 60 8.85 -27.19 3.79
CA PRO A 60 8.24 -28.01 2.74
C PRO A 60 7.07 -27.26 2.09
N ASN A 61 6.93 -27.36 0.77
CA ASN A 61 5.96 -26.59 -0.05
C ASN A 61 6.19 -25.06 -0.03
N GLN A 62 7.39 -24.65 -0.44
CA GLN A 62 7.82 -23.24 -0.56
C GLN A 62 6.81 -22.35 -1.30
N GLN A 63 6.08 -22.88 -2.30
CA GLN A 63 5.12 -22.08 -3.08
C GLN A 63 3.94 -21.57 -2.27
N TRP A 64 3.27 -22.48 -1.56
CA TRP A 64 2.11 -22.15 -0.74
C TRP A 64 2.50 -21.30 0.47
N SER A 65 3.69 -21.54 1.02
CA SER A 65 4.22 -20.74 2.13
C SER A 65 4.53 -19.29 1.70
N LEU A 66 5.16 -19.09 0.54
CA LEU A 66 5.39 -17.77 -0.04
C LEU A 66 4.08 -17.05 -0.32
N PHE A 67 3.13 -17.74 -0.97
CA PHE A 67 1.81 -17.20 -1.28
C PHE A 67 1.11 -16.62 -0.06
N TRP A 68 0.90 -17.45 0.97
CA TRP A 68 0.16 -17.03 2.16
C TRP A 68 0.85 -15.92 2.91
N LEU A 69 2.18 -15.94 2.96
CA LEU A 69 2.94 -14.91 3.64
C LEU A 69 2.82 -13.55 2.94
N ILE A 70 2.99 -13.51 1.61
CA ILE A 70 2.94 -12.27 0.84
C ILE A 70 1.53 -11.70 0.89
N PHE A 71 0.53 -12.55 0.66
CA PHE A 71 -0.87 -12.18 0.78
C PHE A 71 -1.19 -11.59 2.16
N TRP A 72 -0.84 -12.30 3.24
CA TRP A 72 -1.18 -11.88 4.59
C TRP A 72 -0.47 -10.59 4.98
N ASN A 73 0.80 -10.43 4.61
CA ASN A 73 1.58 -9.23 4.87
C ASN A 73 0.95 -8.01 4.18
N ASN A 74 0.64 -8.11 2.89
CA ASN A 74 0.14 -7.00 2.10
C ASN A 74 -1.33 -6.68 2.43
N ALA A 75 -2.16 -7.70 2.65
CA ALA A 75 -3.54 -7.51 3.09
C ALA A 75 -3.60 -6.87 4.48
N SER A 76 -2.82 -7.36 5.45
CA SER A 76 -2.79 -6.83 6.80
C SER A 76 -2.28 -5.38 6.82
N LYS A 77 -1.18 -5.08 6.13
CA LYS A 77 -0.66 -3.71 6.02
C LYS A 77 -1.66 -2.76 5.38
N SER A 78 -2.35 -3.19 4.32
CA SER A 78 -3.35 -2.37 3.61
C SER A 78 -4.59 -2.08 4.46
N LEU A 79 -5.08 -3.06 5.23
CA LEU A 79 -6.22 -2.84 6.13
C LEU A 79 -5.81 -2.00 7.35
N LEU A 80 -4.64 -2.28 7.92
CA LEU A 80 -4.09 -1.56 9.05
C LEU A 80 -3.82 -0.10 8.71
N ILE A 81 -3.29 0.20 7.51
CA ILE A 81 -3.00 1.58 7.13
C ILE A 81 -4.26 2.44 6.95
N ILE A 82 -5.37 1.83 6.50
CA ILE A 82 -6.67 2.51 6.48
C ILE A 82 -7.07 2.88 7.91
N ALA A 83 -6.96 1.94 8.86
CA ALA A 83 -7.28 2.18 10.26
C ALA A 83 -6.37 3.22 10.92
N LEU A 84 -5.06 3.16 10.65
CA LEU A 84 -4.10 4.17 11.11
C LEU A 84 -4.35 5.57 10.50
N GLY A 85 -5.21 5.66 9.48
CA GLY A 85 -5.79 6.92 9.02
C GLY A 85 -6.44 7.73 10.14
N LEU A 86 -6.94 7.09 11.20
CA LEU A 86 -7.50 7.77 12.39
C LEU A 86 -6.55 8.79 13.01
N PHE A 87 -5.23 8.59 12.89
CA PHE A 87 -4.20 9.53 13.34
C PHE A 87 -3.95 10.60 12.26
N PHE A 88 -5.03 11.29 11.85
CA PHE A 88 -5.00 12.42 10.91
C PHE A 88 -4.38 12.14 9.54
N GLY A 89 -4.27 10.86 9.14
CA GLY A 89 -3.69 10.48 7.86
C GLY A 89 -2.15 10.52 7.80
N VAL A 90 -1.47 10.78 8.93
CA VAL A 90 0.01 10.86 8.97
C VAL A 90 0.65 9.52 8.61
N PHE A 91 0.18 8.42 9.19
CA PHE A 91 0.71 7.09 8.89
C PHE A 91 0.52 6.68 7.42
N PRO A 92 -0.66 6.86 6.78
CA PRO A 92 -0.80 6.66 5.33
C PRO A 92 0.23 7.40 4.47
N LEU A 93 0.53 8.67 4.79
CA LEU A 93 1.56 9.43 4.07
C LEU A 93 2.95 8.82 4.24
N PHE A 94 3.32 8.50 5.49
CA PHE A 94 4.60 7.87 5.79
C PHE A 94 4.72 6.50 5.10
N PHE A 95 3.66 5.70 5.10
CA PHE A 95 3.64 4.40 4.44
C PHE A 95 3.82 4.52 2.93
N LEU A 96 3.18 5.49 2.27
CA LEU A 96 3.40 5.76 0.84
C LEU A 96 4.84 6.16 0.56
N LEU A 97 5.40 7.08 1.35
CA LEU A 97 6.80 7.50 1.21
C LEU A 97 7.76 6.32 1.39
N ALA A 98 7.56 5.52 2.44
CA ALA A 98 8.41 4.37 2.74
C ALA A 98 8.38 3.32 1.62
N ASN A 99 7.19 2.97 1.10
CA ASN A 99 7.06 2.01 0.00
C ASN A 99 7.62 2.57 -1.31
N GLY A 100 7.38 3.85 -1.60
CA GLY A 100 7.95 4.52 -2.77
C GLY A 100 9.48 4.55 -2.71
N LEU A 101 10.03 4.92 -1.55
CA LEU A 101 11.47 4.99 -1.31
C LEU A 101 12.15 3.64 -1.49
N LEU A 102 11.57 2.58 -0.90
CA LEU A 102 12.08 1.22 -1.08
C LEU A 102 12.04 0.80 -2.56
N LEU A 103 10.93 1.06 -3.26
CA LEU A 103 10.79 0.74 -4.67
C LEU A 103 11.83 1.49 -5.54
N GLY A 104 11.98 2.80 -5.33
CA GLY A 104 12.96 3.61 -6.06
C GLY A 104 14.40 3.14 -5.86
N TYR A 105 14.74 2.76 -4.63
CA TYR A 105 16.04 2.16 -4.31
C TYR A 105 16.26 0.82 -5.02
N VAL A 106 15.32 -0.11 -4.89
CA VAL A 106 15.42 -1.45 -5.47
C VAL A 106 15.51 -1.38 -7.00
N CYS A 107 14.74 -0.50 -7.64
CA CYS A 107 14.84 -0.25 -9.08
C CYS A 107 16.25 0.21 -9.47
N THR A 108 16.80 1.19 -8.75
CA THR A 108 18.10 1.79 -9.09
C THR A 108 19.25 0.80 -8.90
N VAL A 109 19.29 0.11 -7.76
CA VAL A 109 20.35 -0.88 -7.46
C VAL A 109 20.27 -2.08 -8.39
N SER A 110 19.06 -2.58 -8.68
CA SER A 110 18.88 -3.72 -9.57
C SER A 110 19.22 -3.36 -11.02
N ALA A 111 18.93 -2.13 -11.47
CA ALA A 111 19.33 -1.65 -12.78
C ALA A 111 20.85 -1.52 -12.92
N GLN A 112 21.54 -1.09 -11.87
CA GLN A 112 23.01 -0.98 -11.85
C GLN A 112 23.72 -2.34 -11.81
N LYS A 113 23.20 -3.32 -11.04
CA LYS A 113 23.84 -4.63 -10.86
C LYS A 113 23.59 -5.61 -12.00
N GLN A 114 22.44 -5.50 -12.65
CA GLN A 114 22.00 -6.42 -13.70
C GLN A 114 21.66 -5.62 -14.97
N SER A 115 20.38 -5.32 -15.17
CA SER A 115 19.89 -4.50 -16.28
C SER A 115 18.48 -4.01 -15.97
N TRP A 116 18.03 -2.95 -16.66
CA TRP A 116 16.63 -2.51 -16.59
C TRP A 116 15.63 -3.61 -16.99
N LEU A 117 16.03 -4.52 -17.89
CA LEU A 117 15.21 -5.67 -18.27
C LEU A 117 14.99 -6.64 -17.11
N TYR A 118 15.99 -6.85 -16.26
CA TYR A 118 15.85 -7.65 -15.05
C TYR A 118 14.89 -6.97 -14.05
N VAL A 119 15.04 -5.66 -13.85
CA VAL A 119 14.15 -4.86 -12.98
C VAL A 119 12.69 -4.98 -13.43
N ILE A 120 12.43 -4.85 -14.73
CA ILE A 120 11.09 -4.97 -15.26
C ILE A 120 10.57 -6.40 -15.06
N LYS A 121 11.36 -7.43 -15.35
CA LYS A 121 10.92 -8.83 -15.16
C LYS A 121 10.64 -9.18 -13.71
N THR A 122 11.39 -8.62 -12.76
CA THR A 122 11.26 -8.94 -11.34
C THR A 122 10.26 -8.04 -10.64
N ILE A 123 10.18 -6.74 -10.92
CA ILE A 123 9.34 -5.79 -10.18
C ILE A 123 7.96 -5.61 -10.82
N LEU A 124 7.86 -5.64 -12.16
CA LEU A 124 6.61 -5.40 -12.87
C LEU A 124 5.50 -6.38 -12.49
N PRO A 125 5.75 -7.69 -12.29
CA PRO A 125 4.68 -8.61 -11.94
C PRO A 125 4.04 -8.33 -10.59
N HIS A 126 4.82 -7.82 -9.64
CA HIS A 126 4.36 -7.48 -8.28
C HIS A 126 3.72 -6.09 -8.25
N GLY A 127 4.38 -5.11 -8.89
CA GLY A 127 3.98 -3.71 -8.83
C GLY A 127 2.65 -3.37 -9.47
N ILE A 128 2.21 -4.11 -10.51
CA ILE A 128 0.97 -3.77 -11.26
C ILE A 128 -0.28 -3.83 -10.38
N LEU A 129 -0.37 -4.81 -9.47
CA LEU A 129 -1.54 -4.98 -8.61
C LEU A 129 -1.34 -4.38 -7.22
N GLU A 130 -0.13 -4.48 -6.67
CA GLU A 130 0.15 -4.02 -5.31
C GLU A 130 0.22 -2.49 -5.20
N ILE A 131 0.82 -1.80 -6.18
CA ILE A 131 0.93 -0.35 -6.14
C ILE A 131 -0.45 0.31 -6.16
N PRO A 132 -1.40 -0.06 -7.06
CA PRO A 132 -2.75 0.46 -6.98
C PRO A 132 -3.44 0.12 -5.66
N ALA A 133 -3.26 -1.08 -5.13
CA ALA A 133 -3.86 -1.48 -3.85
C ALA A 133 -3.35 -0.62 -2.68
N ILE A 134 -2.04 -0.36 -2.62
CA ILE A 134 -1.41 0.52 -1.61
C ILE A 134 -1.94 1.95 -1.74
N ILE A 135 -2.01 2.49 -2.97
CA ILE A 135 -2.52 3.84 -3.23
C ILE A 135 -3.99 3.95 -2.79
N VAL A 136 -4.82 2.96 -3.11
CA VAL A 136 -6.23 2.90 -2.69
C VAL A 136 -6.32 2.86 -1.17
N ALA A 137 -5.62 1.93 -0.51
CA ALA A 137 -5.62 1.81 0.95
C ALA A 137 -5.21 3.12 1.63
N CYS A 138 -4.14 3.75 1.16
CA CYS A 138 -3.68 5.01 1.72
C CYS A 138 -4.64 6.17 1.42
N ALA A 139 -5.23 6.26 0.22
CA ALA A 139 -6.23 7.28 -0.08
C ALA A 139 -7.46 7.18 0.84
N PHE A 140 -7.89 5.96 1.18
CA PHE A 140 -8.94 5.73 2.18
C PHE A 140 -8.49 6.09 3.60
N GLY A 141 -7.27 5.76 3.99
CA GLY A 141 -6.67 6.19 5.26
C GLY A 141 -6.56 7.72 5.38
N LEU A 142 -6.12 8.42 4.33
CA LEU A 142 -6.06 9.88 4.30
C LEU A 142 -7.44 10.52 4.44
N ARG A 143 -8.43 9.98 3.72
CA ARG A 143 -9.82 10.44 3.88
C ARG A 143 -10.32 10.25 5.29
N LEU A 144 -10.03 9.11 5.92
CA LEU A 144 -10.40 8.87 7.32
C LEU A 144 -9.76 9.93 8.22
N GLY A 145 -8.47 10.22 8.04
CA GLY A 145 -7.76 11.26 8.79
C GLY A 145 -8.38 12.65 8.66
N VAL A 146 -8.78 13.03 7.45
CA VAL A 146 -9.47 14.32 7.24
C VAL A 146 -10.86 14.34 7.87
N ILE A 147 -11.61 13.23 7.83
CA ILE A 147 -12.92 13.15 8.50
C ILE A 147 -12.73 13.29 10.01
N VAL A 148 -11.75 12.61 10.62
CA VAL A 148 -11.45 12.72 12.05
C VAL A 148 -11.05 14.16 12.42
N LEU A 149 -10.16 14.78 11.64
CA LEU A 149 -9.77 16.17 11.88
C LEU A 149 -10.98 17.12 11.82
N LYS A 150 -11.85 16.94 10.82
CA LYS A 150 -13.10 17.71 10.71
C LYS A 150 -14.04 17.46 11.88
N MET A 151 -14.14 16.23 12.40
CA MET A 151 -14.96 15.92 13.57
C MET A 151 -14.46 16.69 14.80
N LEU A 152 -13.15 16.70 15.04
CA LEU A 152 -12.56 17.47 16.15
C LEU A 152 -12.81 18.97 16.01
N LEU A 153 -12.60 19.54 14.83
CA LEU A 153 -12.79 20.97 14.59
C LEU A 153 -14.27 21.39 14.58
N SER A 154 -15.17 20.50 14.15
CA SER A 154 -16.61 20.77 14.09
C SER A 154 -17.34 20.59 15.42
N ALA A 155 -16.68 20.05 16.45
CA ALA A 155 -17.20 20.01 17.82
C ALA A 155 -17.53 21.42 18.35
N LEU A 156 -16.95 22.47 17.77
CA LEU A 156 -17.18 23.88 18.11
C LEU A 156 -18.39 24.51 17.37
N SER A 157 -19.08 23.79 16.47
CA SER A 157 -20.21 24.31 15.71
C SER A 157 -21.28 23.23 15.41
N PRO A 158 -22.52 23.36 15.93
CA PRO A 158 -23.57 22.33 15.81
C PRO A 158 -23.91 21.96 14.36
N THR A 159 -23.97 22.94 13.46
CA THR A 159 -24.34 22.73 12.05
C THR A 159 -23.27 21.99 11.26
N ARG A 160 -21.98 22.14 11.62
CA ARG A 160 -20.86 21.41 10.98
C ARG A 160 -20.76 19.96 11.45
N SER A 161 -21.23 19.67 12.67
CA SER A 161 -21.21 18.33 13.25
C SER A 161 -22.11 17.33 12.49
N VAL A 162 -23.34 17.75 12.11
CA VAL A 162 -24.29 16.88 11.39
C VAL A 162 -23.73 16.42 10.04
N LYS A 163 -23.23 17.35 9.22
CA LYS A 163 -22.63 17.03 7.90
C LYS A 163 -21.41 16.12 8.02
N THR A 164 -20.60 16.30 9.06
CA THR A 164 -19.39 15.49 9.26
C THR A 164 -19.76 14.06 9.68
N ARG A 165 -20.77 13.90 10.53
CA ARG A 165 -21.30 12.57 10.92
C ARG A 165 -21.86 11.81 9.73
N GLU A 166 -22.57 12.48 8.83
CA GLU A 166 -23.07 11.89 7.59
C GLU A 166 -21.92 11.39 6.70
N GLN A 167 -20.87 12.22 6.52
CA GLN A 167 -19.67 11.84 5.76
C GLN A 167 -18.96 10.63 6.37
N PHE A 168 -18.87 10.55 7.70
CA PHE A 168 -18.31 9.41 8.41
C PHE A 168 -19.14 8.13 8.18
N LEU A 169 -20.46 8.20 8.30
CA LEU A 169 -21.34 7.06 8.04
C LEU A 169 -21.25 6.56 6.59
N LEU A 170 -21.19 7.47 5.62
CA LEU A 170 -20.97 7.12 4.22
C LEU A 170 -19.61 6.47 4.00
N PHE A 171 -18.56 6.94 4.69
CA PHE A 171 -17.24 6.33 4.65
C PHE A 171 -17.25 4.90 5.21
N ILE A 172 -17.83 4.69 6.40
CA ILE A 172 -17.92 3.36 7.02
C ILE A 172 -18.71 2.38 6.14
N LYS A 173 -19.80 2.84 5.50
CA LYS A 173 -20.56 2.02 4.53
C LYS A 173 -19.73 1.64 3.29
N ALA A 174 -18.78 2.47 2.89
CA ALA A 174 -17.88 2.20 1.77
C ALA A 174 -16.64 1.37 2.18
N LEU A 175 -16.32 1.28 3.48
CA LEU A 175 -15.14 0.58 3.97
C LEU A 175 -15.21 -0.93 3.68
N LEU A 176 -16.35 -1.58 3.96
CA LEU A 176 -16.52 -3.00 3.73
C LEU A 176 -16.27 -3.42 2.26
N PRO A 177 -16.96 -2.86 1.24
CA PRO A 177 -16.72 -3.25 -0.15
C PRO A 177 -15.29 -2.93 -0.62
N VAL A 178 -14.69 -1.84 -0.12
CA VAL A 178 -13.30 -1.47 -0.47
C VAL A 178 -12.30 -2.44 0.15
N SER A 179 -12.49 -2.85 1.40
CA SER A 179 -11.65 -3.85 2.05
C SER A 179 -11.76 -5.20 1.32
N VAL A 180 -12.98 -5.62 0.93
CA VAL A 180 -13.17 -6.85 0.14
C VAL A 180 -12.45 -6.76 -1.22
N MET A 181 -12.57 -5.62 -1.91
CA MET A 181 -11.86 -5.37 -3.17
C MET A 181 -10.34 -5.42 -2.98
N LEU A 182 -9.79 -4.77 -1.95
CA LEU A 182 -8.36 -4.78 -1.65
C LEU A 182 -7.85 -6.19 -1.39
N VAL A 183 -8.56 -6.95 -0.55
CA VAL A 183 -8.22 -8.35 -0.24
C VAL A 183 -8.25 -9.19 -1.51
N ALA A 184 -9.26 -9.04 -2.36
CA ALA A 184 -9.35 -9.78 -3.62
C ALA A 184 -8.20 -9.44 -4.58
N VAL A 185 -7.88 -8.17 -4.76
CA VAL A 185 -6.76 -7.73 -5.64
C VAL A 185 -5.43 -8.24 -5.11
N LEU A 186 -5.18 -8.13 -3.81
CA LEU A 186 -3.95 -8.58 -3.17
C LEU A 186 -3.82 -10.12 -3.16
N PHE A 187 -4.93 -10.84 -3.10
CA PHE A 187 -4.95 -12.29 -3.29
C PHE A 187 -4.47 -12.67 -4.68
N VAL A 188 -4.99 -12.02 -5.72
CA VAL A 188 -4.54 -12.24 -7.11
C VAL A 188 -3.07 -11.82 -7.28
N ALA A 189 -2.64 -10.72 -6.67
CA ALA A 189 -1.24 -10.30 -6.68
C ALA A 189 -0.31 -11.37 -6.09
N ALA A 190 -0.65 -11.90 -4.90
CA ALA A 190 0.13 -12.95 -4.27
C ALA A 190 0.15 -14.25 -5.07
N LEU A 191 -0.94 -14.61 -5.77
CA LEU A 191 -0.97 -15.79 -6.65
C LEU A 191 0.01 -15.62 -7.82
N ILE A 192 -0.01 -14.46 -8.47
CA ILE A 192 0.91 -14.14 -9.57
C ILE A 192 2.36 -14.14 -9.07
N GLU A 193 2.61 -13.57 -7.90
CA GLU A 193 3.94 -13.51 -7.32
C GLU A 193 4.48 -14.87 -6.90
N SER A 194 3.71 -15.65 -6.14
CA SER A 194 4.14 -16.97 -5.69
C SER A 194 4.42 -17.92 -6.86
N THR A 195 3.72 -17.77 -7.98
CA THR A 195 3.97 -18.57 -9.19
C THR A 195 5.19 -18.07 -9.97
N LEU A 196 5.33 -16.77 -10.20
CA LEU A 196 6.43 -16.19 -10.99
C LEU A 196 7.77 -16.22 -10.27
N THR A 197 7.82 -15.94 -8.96
CA THR A 197 9.05 -15.95 -8.17
C THR A 197 9.70 -17.33 -8.18
N LEU A 198 8.90 -18.39 -8.20
CA LEU A 198 9.41 -19.77 -8.26
C LEU A 198 9.79 -20.21 -9.65
N TRP A 199 9.13 -19.68 -10.67
CA TRP A 199 9.54 -19.90 -12.05
C TRP A 199 10.91 -19.27 -12.31
N LEU A 200 11.14 -18.06 -11.82
CA LEU A 200 12.43 -17.36 -11.90
C LEU A 200 13.54 -17.97 -11.02
N ALA A 201 13.19 -18.60 -9.89
CA ALA A 201 14.17 -19.26 -9.03
C ALA A 201 14.61 -20.65 -9.54
N ARG A 202 13.91 -21.22 -10.52
CA ARG A 202 14.18 -22.56 -11.08
C ARG A 202 14.80 -22.54 -12.49
N GLY A 203 14.90 -21.38 -13.13
CA GLY A 203 15.49 -21.19 -14.46
C GLY A 203 16.73 -20.32 -14.39
#